data_AF-A0A420IU09-F1
#
_entry.id   AF-A0A420IU09-F1
#
_cell.length_a   1.000
_cell.length_b   1.000
_cell.length_c   1.000
_cell.angle_alpha   90.00
_cell.angle_beta   90.00
_cell.angle_gamma   90.00
#
_symmetry.space_group_name_H-M   'P 1'
#
loop_
_entity.id
_entity.type
_entity.pdbx_description
1 polymer ?
#
loop_
_entity_poly.entity_id
_entity_poly.type
_entity_poly.pdbx_seq_one_letter_code
_entity_poly.pdbx_strand_id
1 'polypeptide(L)'
;MAQNWRSRSWDPYAFLDHIKPRFEDKESQKKSAQRLSKLRQCKYQCFAEYLQDFEVLLGKAEGMGWPDYLKINTLEESLNSKFKSCVVPLALPENYDAWVIEVTRIANRYEAMTDWCPRNAKADDKLSYFTGEERANKVDVRTPAQEGRPVVDGE
;
A
#
# COMPACT_ATOMS: atom_id res chain seq x y z
N MET A 1 -55.62 -31.79 -3.07
CA MET A 1 -54.98 -30.55 -2.58
C MET A 1 -53.50 -30.61 -2.95
N ALA A 2 -53.11 -29.94 -4.04
CA ALA A 2 -51.72 -29.97 -4.51
C ALA A 2 -50.93 -28.90 -3.74
N GLN A 3 -49.99 -29.32 -2.90
CA GLN A 3 -49.10 -28.41 -2.19
C GLN A 3 -48.15 -27.75 -3.21
N ASN A 4 -48.29 -26.44 -3.36
CA ASN A 4 -47.45 -25.60 -4.19
C ASN A 4 -46.05 -25.46 -3.55
N TRP A 5 -45.09 -26.27 -4.00
CA TRP A 5 -43.69 -26.24 -3.56
C TRP A 5 -42.85 -25.16 -4.27
N ARG A 6 -43.45 -24.37 -5.17
CA ARG A 6 -42.75 -23.37 -5.97
C ARG A 6 -42.75 -22.02 -5.28
N SER A 7 -41.88 -21.84 -4.29
CA SER A 7 -41.19 -20.58 -3.97
C SER A 7 -40.42 -20.71 -2.65
N ARG A 8 -39.44 -21.63 -2.58
CA ARG A 8 -38.27 -21.35 -1.74
C ARG A 8 -37.41 -20.40 -2.55
N SER A 9 -37.70 -19.10 -2.46
CA SER A 9 -36.84 -18.06 -3.03
C SER A 9 -35.50 -18.16 -2.33
N TRP A 10 -34.55 -18.85 -2.95
CA TRP A 10 -33.17 -18.89 -2.50
C TRP A 10 -32.63 -17.47 -2.59
N ASP A 11 -32.35 -16.88 -1.43
CA ASP A 11 -31.70 -15.57 -1.35
C ASP A 11 -30.18 -15.79 -1.30
N PRO A 12 -29.46 -15.47 -2.39
CA PRO A 12 -28.01 -15.61 -2.42
C PRO A 12 -27.32 -14.74 -1.36
N TYR A 13 -27.90 -13.59 -0.99
CA TYR A 13 -27.32 -12.69 0.00
C TYR A 13 -27.40 -13.27 1.41
N ALA A 14 -28.55 -13.84 1.80
CA ALA A 14 -28.70 -14.55 3.07
C ALA A 14 -27.75 -15.75 3.19
N PHE A 15 -27.50 -16.46 2.08
CA PHE A 15 -26.50 -17.53 2.04
C PHE A 15 -25.07 -17.00 2.21
N LEU A 16 -24.72 -15.93 1.50
CA LEU A 16 -23.41 -15.27 1.62
C LEU A 16 -23.17 -14.75 3.04
N ASP A 17 -24.16 -14.13 3.67
CA ASP A 17 -24.07 -13.66 5.05
C ASP A 17 -23.99 -14.80 6.07
N HIS A 18 -24.51 -15.99 5.75
CA HIS A 18 -24.33 -17.17 6.59
C HIS A 18 -22.91 -17.76 6.50
N ILE A 19 -22.27 -17.69 5.34
CA ILE A 19 -20.92 -18.26 5.14
C ILE A 19 -19.80 -17.26 5.48
N LYS A 20 -20.01 -15.95 5.30
CA LYS A 20 -19.03 -14.90 5.60
C LYS A 20 -18.41 -15.08 7.00
N PRO A 21 -19.15 -15.21 8.11
CA PRO A 21 -18.55 -15.29 9.44
C PRO A 21 -17.65 -16.51 9.66
N ARG A 22 -17.82 -17.58 8.86
CA ARG A 22 -17.07 -18.84 8.97
C ARG A 22 -15.82 -18.88 8.09
N PHE A 23 -15.81 -18.11 6.99
CA PHE A 23 -14.74 -18.11 6.00
C PHE A 23 -14.01 -16.77 5.89
N GLU A 24 -14.50 -15.73 6.55
CA GLU A 24 -13.86 -14.44 6.66
C GLU A 24 -12.60 -14.56 7.54
N ASP A 25 -11.45 -14.35 6.91
CA ASP A 25 -10.16 -14.36 7.59
C ASP A 25 -9.95 -13.03 8.32
N LYS A 26 -10.60 -12.93 9.49
CA LYS A 26 -10.50 -11.77 10.40
C LYS A 26 -9.06 -11.48 10.82
N GLU A 27 -8.21 -12.49 10.85
CA GLU A 27 -6.79 -12.32 11.17
C GLU A 27 -6.03 -11.67 10.00
N SER A 28 -6.34 -12.04 8.76
CA SER A 28 -5.83 -11.38 7.56
C SER A 28 -6.29 -9.91 7.47
N GLN A 29 -7.55 -9.63 7.81
CA GLN A 29 -8.07 -8.26 7.87
C GLN A 29 -7.31 -7.42 8.91
N LYS A 30 -7.17 -7.92 10.15
CA LYS A 30 -6.41 -7.23 11.21
C LYS A 30 -4.96 -6.99 10.81
N LYS A 31 -4.30 -7.99 10.22
CA LYS A 31 -2.93 -7.86 9.71
C LYS A 31 -2.83 -6.80 8.62
N SER A 32 -3.81 -6.75 7.72
CA SER A 32 -3.87 -5.74 6.65
C SER A 32 -4.09 -4.34 7.22
N ALA A 33 -4.96 -4.15 8.21
CA ALA A 33 -5.15 -2.88 8.91
C ALA A 33 -3.88 -2.44 9.67
N GLN A 34 -3.19 -3.37 10.32
CA GLN A 34 -1.89 -3.10 10.96
C GLN A 34 -0.79 -2.76 9.95
N ARG A 35 -0.82 -3.36 8.76
CA ARG A 35 0.09 -3.00 7.67
C ARG A 35 -0.23 -1.62 7.12
N LEU A 36 -1.49 -1.30 6.91
CA LEU A 36 -1.94 0.01 6.45
C LEU A 36 -1.48 1.13 7.39
N SER A 37 -1.62 0.97 8.71
CA SER A 37 -1.19 1.99 9.68
C SER A 37 0.33 2.20 9.70
N LYS A 38 1.10 1.19 9.29
CA LYS A 38 2.56 1.23 9.20
C LYS A 38 3.07 1.69 7.83
N LEU A 39 2.24 1.65 6.79
CA LEU A 39 2.61 2.01 5.41
C LEU A 39 3.03 3.48 5.36
N ARG A 40 4.16 3.75 4.72
CA ARG A 40 4.67 5.12 4.51
C ARG A 40 5.14 5.29 3.07
N GLN A 41 4.85 6.46 2.51
CA GLN A 41 5.35 6.88 1.21
C GLN A 41 6.86 7.12 1.30
N CYS A 42 7.59 6.55 0.34
CA CYS A 42 9.04 6.68 0.29
C CYS A 42 9.48 8.07 -0.22
N LYS A 43 10.78 8.37 -0.10
CA LYS A 43 11.31 9.71 -0.37
C LYS A 43 11.13 10.14 -1.82
N TYR A 44 11.30 9.21 -2.76
CA TYR A 44 11.29 9.44 -4.21
C TYR A 44 10.20 8.65 -4.93
N GLN A 45 9.24 8.11 -4.16
CA GLN A 45 8.11 7.37 -4.70
C GLN A 45 7.05 8.35 -5.22
N CYS A 46 6.56 8.10 -6.43
CA CYS A 46 5.48 8.91 -7.00
C CYS A 46 4.18 8.66 -6.24
N PHE A 47 3.38 9.70 -6.04
CA PHE A 47 2.13 9.60 -5.29
C PHE A 47 1.15 8.60 -5.94
N ALA A 48 1.09 8.55 -7.28
CA ALA A 48 0.21 7.63 -7.98
C ALA A 48 0.52 6.14 -7.69
N GLU A 49 1.80 5.79 -7.64
CA GLU A 49 2.25 4.42 -7.30
C GLU A 49 1.94 4.09 -5.84
N TYR A 50 2.22 5.06 -4.96
CA TYR A 50 1.94 4.94 -3.53
C TYR A 50 0.43 4.77 -3.24
N LEU A 51 -0.40 5.56 -3.92
CA LEU A 51 -1.85 5.53 -3.78
C LEU A 51 -2.40 4.15 -4.16
N GLN A 52 -1.90 3.54 -5.23
CA GLN A 52 -2.30 2.19 -5.63
C GLN A 52 -2.00 1.17 -4.51
N ASP A 53 -0.80 1.20 -3.92
CA ASP A 53 -0.45 0.32 -2.80
C ASP A 53 -1.35 0.55 -1.59
N PHE A 54 -1.63 1.83 -1.28
CA PHE A 54 -2.48 2.22 -0.18
C PHE A 54 -3.91 1.71 -0.37
N GLU A 55 -4.53 1.93 -1.54
CA GLU A 55 -5.91 1.51 -1.83
C GLU A 55 -6.08 -0.01 -1.85
N VAL A 56 -5.07 -0.74 -2.33
CA VAL A 56 -5.07 -2.21 -2.26
C VAL A 56 -5.06 -2.69 -0.81
N LEU A 57 -4.26 -2.06 0.06
CA LEU A 57 -4.22 -2.38 1.49
C LEU A 57 -5.49 -1.93 2.22
N LEU A 58 -6.04 -0.77 1.86
CA LEU A 58 -7.31 -0.28 2.36
C LEU A 58 -8.45 -1.25 2.04
N GLY A 59 -8.52 -1.74 0.79
CA GLY A 59 -9.49 -2.75 0.38
C GLY A 59 -9.37 -4.05 1.17
N LYS A 60 -8.13 -4.55 1.38
CA LYS A 60 -7.87 -5.76 2.19
C LYS A 60 -8.19 -5.60 3.67
N ALA A 61 -8.13 -4.38 4.19
CA ALA A 61 -8.53 -4.05 5.55
C ALA A 61 -10.05 -3.81 5.70
N GLU A 62 -10.82 -3.92 4.61
CA GLU A 62 -12.22 -3.46 4.50
C GLU A 62 -12.39 -1.96 4.82
N GLY A 63 -11.32 -1.19 4.65
CA GLY A 63 -11.28 0.25 4.93
C GLY A 63 -12.06 1.10 3.94
N MET A 64 -12.56 0.52 2.85
CA MET A 64 -13.48 1.22 1.93
C MET A 64 -14.78 1.66 2.62
N GLY A 65 -15.22 0.92 3.64
CA GLY A 65 -16.38 1.27 4.47
C GLY A 65 -16.10 2.30 5.56
N TRP A 66 -14.85 2.75 5.73
CA TRP A 66 -14.52 3.74 6.76
C TRP A 66 -15.08 5.12 6.40
N PRO A 67 -15.31 5.98 7.41
CA PRO A 67 -15.61 7.38 7.16
C PRO A 67 -14.52 8.05 6.35
N ASP A 68 -14.89 8.95 5.44
CA ASP A 68 -13.95 9.63 4.54
C ASP A 68 -12.85 10.38 5.31
N TYR A 69 -13.19 11.05 6.42
CA TYR A 69 -12.20 11.72 7.27
C TYR A 69 -11.11 10.77 7.78
N LEU A 70 -11.46 9.52 8.09
CA LEU A 70 -10.52 8.53 8.62
C LEU A 70 -9.59 8.03 7.52
N LYS A 71 -10.13 7.81 6.31
CA LYS A 71 -9.33 7.45 5.12
C LYS A 71 -8.34 8.56 4.79
N ILE A 72 -8.83 9.81 4.74
CA ILE A 72 -8.03 11.00 4.47
C ILE A 72 -6.93 11.15 5.53
N ASN A 73 -7.27 11.10 6.82
CA ASN A 73 -6.26 11.25 7.89
C ASN A 73 -5.21 10.14 7.84
N THR A 74 -5.62 8.89 7.60
CA THR A 74 -4.68 7.76 7.49
C THR A 74 -3.74 7.97 6.30
N LEU A 75 -4.28 8.39 5.15
CA LEU A 75 -3.49 8.67 3.96
C LEU A 75 -2.54 9.84 4.20
N GLU A 76 -3.02 10.94 4.78
CA GLU A 76 -2.21 12.14 5.07
C GLU A 76 -1.10 11.89 6.09
N GLU A 77 -1.32 11.07 7.11
CA GLU A 77 -0.28 10.64 8.06
C GLU A 77 0.81 9.78 7.41
N SER A 78 0.45 9.08 6.33
CA SER A 78 1.33 8.15 5.64
C SER A 78 2.16 8.78 4.51
N LEU A 79 1.82 10.01 4.10
CA LEU A 79 2.55 10.77 3.09
C LEU A 79 3.98 11.12 3.53
N ASN A 80 4.84 11.31 2.54
CA ASN A 80 6.19 11.83 2.74
C ASN A 80 6.12 13.25 3.33
N SER A 81 6.93 13.55 4.35
CA SER A 81 6.94 14.84 5.05
C SER A 81 7.12 16.05 4.12
N LYS A 82 7.90 15.92 3.04
CA LYS A 82 8.10 16.98 2.04
C LYS A 82 6.84 17.26 1.23
N PHE A 83 6.12 16.21 0.85
CA PHE A 83 4.89 16.35 0.09
C PHE A 83 3.74 16.78 1.00
N LYS A 84 3.69 16.22 2.21
CA LYS A 84 2.73 16.58 3.26
C LYS A 84 2.74 18.08 3.56
N SER A 85 3.91 18.71 3.70
CA SER A 85 3.99 20.16 3.96
C SER A 85 3.42 21.02 2.83
N CYS A 86 3.33 20.50 1.61
CA CYS A 86 2.68 21.16 0.47
C CYS A 86 1.15 20.94 0.45
N VAL A 87 0.68 19.80 0.98
CA VAL A 87 -0.73 19.38 0.95
C VAL A 87 -1.52 19.93 2.14
N VAL A 88 -0.97 19.87 3.36
CA VAL A 88 -1.61 20.34 4.62
C VAL A 88 -2.18 21.76 4.58
N PRO A 89 -1.49 22.78 4.01
CA PRO A 89 -2.00 24.15 4.05
C PRO A 89 -3.17 24.41 3.07
N LEU A 90 -3.55 23.43 2.24
CA LEU A 90 -4.59 23.60 1.24
C LEU A 90 -5.97 23.23 1.80
N ALA A 91 -6.98 24.05 1.47
CA ALA A 91 -8.38 23.72 1.74
C ALA A 91 -8.82 22.58 0.80
N LEU A 92 -8.64 21.34 1.24
CA LEU A 92 -8.98 20.15 0.47
C LEU A 92 -10.42 19.69 0.76
N PRO A 93 -11.06 18.99 -0.19
CA PRO A 93 -12.40 18.42 0.01
C PRO A 93 -12.46 17.42 1.17
N GLU A 94 -13.60 17.33 1.84
CA GLU A 94 -13.86 16.34 2.91
C GLU A 94 -14.19 14.94 2.37
N ASN A 95 -14.56 14.85 1.08
CA ASN A 95 -14.83 13.58 0.41
C ASN A 95 -13.53 12.95 -0.06
N TYR A 96 -13.35 11.66 0.23
CA TYR A 96 -12.11 10.94 -0.06
C TYR A 96 -11.74 10.96 -1.55
N ASP A 97 -12.69 10.66 -2.45
CA ASP A 97 -12.41 10.59 -3.89
C ASP A 97 -12.01 11.97 -4.45
N ALA A 98 -12.74 13.01 -4.06
CA ALA A 98 -12.43 14.39 -4.44
C ALA A 98 -11.08 14.85 -3.88
N TRP A 99 -10.75 14.46 -2.63
CA TRP A 99 -9.46 14.72 -2.01
C TRP A 99 -8.32 14.06 -2.78
N VAL A 100 -8.47 12.78 -3.14
CA VAL A 100 -7.49 12.01 -3.90
C VAL A 100 -7.23 12.63 -5.27
N ILE A 101 -8.28 13.08 -5.98
CA ILE A 101 -8.14 13.74 -7.28
C ILE A 101 -7.32 15.02 -7.17
N GLU A 102 -7.63 15.88 -6.19
CA GLU A 102 -6.91 17.13 -6.00
C GLU A 102 -5.46 16.91 -5.57
N VAL A 103 -5.22 15.98 -4.65
CA VAL A 103 -3.87 15.64 -4.18
C VAL A 103 -3.05 15.03 -5.30
N THR A 104 -3.64 14.19 -6.16
CA THR A 104 -2.97 13.66 -7.37
C THR A 104 -2.58 14.79 -8.32
N ARG A 105 -3.46 15.78 -8.52
CA ARG A 105 -3.16 16.96 -9.36
C ARG A 105 -2.02 17.81 -8.78
N ILE A 106 -1.95 17.92 -7.45
CA ILE A 106 -0.85 18.62 -6.75
C ILE A 106 0.45 17.81 -6.87
N ALA A 107 0.38 16.49 -6.64
CA ALA A 107 1.52 15.58 -6.76
C ALA A 107 2.14 15.66 -8.16
N ASN A 108 1.34 15.53 -9.21
CA ASN A 108 1.82 15.59 -10.59
C ASN A 108 2.56 16.90 -10.90
N ARG A 109 2.08 18.04 -10.36
CA ARG A 109 2.77 19.34 -10.52
C ARG A 109 4.05 19.41 -9.71
N TYR A 110 4.02 18.92 -8.48
CA TYR A 110 5.17 18.93 -7.58
C TYR A 110 6.30 18.00 -8.06
N GLU A 111 5.94 16.82 -8.53
CA GLU A 111 6.84 15.83 -9.13
C GLU A 111 7.44 16.31 -10.46
N ALA A 112 6.70 17.11 -11.23
CA ALA A 112 7.21 17.73 -12.47
C ALA A 112 8.13 18.93 -12.22
N MET A 113 7.93 19.68 -11.14
CA MET A 113 8.74 20.87 -10.80
C MET A 113 10.04 20.54 -10.07
N THR A 114 10.11 19.38 -9.42
CA THR A 114 11.26 18.97 -8.62
C THR A 114 11.97 17.80 -9.31
N ASP A 115 13.29 17.66 -9.14
CA ASP A 115 14.01 16.42 -9.46
C ASP A 115 13.62 15.31 -8.46
N TRP A 116 12.31 15.04 -8.34
CA TRP A 116 11.70 14.20 -7.31
C TRP A 116 12.24 12.78 -7.34
N CYS A 117 12.52 12.26 -8.53
CA CYS A 117 13.16 10.97 -8.71
C CYS A 117 14.53 11.17 -9.37
N PRO A 118 15.60 11.43 -8.59
CA PRO A 118 16.91 11.59 -9.19
C PRO A 118 17.28 10.30 -9.92
N ARG A 119 17.93 10.42 -11.10
CA ARG A 119 18.21 9.28 -11.99
C ARG A 119 19.01 8.16 -11.32
N ASN A 120 19.73 8.47 -10.24
CA ASN A 120 20.52 7.55 -9.41
C ASN A 120 19.83 7.11 -8.11
N ALA A 121 18.54 7.42 -7.91
CA ALA A 121 17.77 6.89 -6.78
C ALA A 121 17.79 5.36 -6.84
N LYS A 122 18.19 4.75 -5.73
CA LYS A 122 18.18 3.30 -5.61
C LYS A 122 16.73 2.80 -5.64
N ALA A 123 16.52 1.57 -6.10
CA ALA A 123 15.19 0.99 -6.22
C ALA A 123 14.45 0.91 -4.85
N ASP A 124 15.19 0.77 -3.75
CA ASP A 124 14.64 0.77 -2.39
C ASP A 124 14.08 2.13 -1.95
N ASP A 125 14.56 3.24 -2.51
CA ASP A 125 14.06 4.59 -2.18
C ASP A 125 12.77 4.95 -2.94
N LYS A 126 12.31 4.08 -3.85
CA LYS A 126 11.12 4.27 -4.69
C LYS A 126 9.92 3.42 -4.27
N LEU A 127 10.10 2.49 -3.33
CA LEU A 127 9.06 1.57 -2.88
C LEU A 127 8.51 1.98 -1.51
N SER A 128 7.18 1.85 -1.33
CA SER A 128 6.51 2.01 -0.05
C SER A 128 7.19 1.15 1.03
N TYR A 129 7.30 1.65 2.26
CA TYR A 129 7.87 0.88 3.37
C TYR A 129 6.94 0.83 4.57
N PHE A 130 7.10 -0.20 5.41
CA PHE A 130 6.35 -0.36 6.65
C PHE A 130 7.20 0.05 7.85
N THR A 131 6.64 0.88 8.71
CA THR A 131 7.29 1.34 9.94
C THR A 131 7.30 0.20 10.97
N GLY A 132 8.47 -0.22 11.44
CA GLY A 132 8.61 -1.25 12.47
C GLY A 132 8.67 -2.70 11.97
N GLU A 133 8.82 -2.93 10.67
CA GLU A 133 9.45 -4.17 10.18
C GLU A 133 10.96 -3.97 10.21
N GLU A 134 11.64 -4.71 11.08
CA GLU A 134 13.09 -4.86 11.03
C GLU A 134 13.45 -5.26 9.60
N ARG A 135 14.30 -4.48 8.93
CA ARG A 135 14.78 -4.77 7.57
C ARG A 135 15.48 -6.12 7.62
N ALA A 136 14.74 -7.21 7.43
CA ALA A 136 15.28 -8.55 7.42
C ALA A 136 16.30 -8.63 6.28
N ASN A 137 17.57 -8.64 6.69
CA ASN A 137 18.76 -9.00 5.94
C ASN A 137 18.83 -8.51 4.49
N LYS A 138 19.68 -7.50 4.28
CA LYS A 138 20.56 -7.54 3.11
C LYS A 138 21.39 -8.81 3.24
N VAL A 139 20.99 -9.88 2.55
CA VAL A 139 21.90 -10.98 2.25
C VAL A 139 22.97 -10.37 1.35
N ASP A 140 24.08 -10.01 1.97
CA ASP A 140 25.29 -9.60 1.28
C ASP A 140 25.77 -10.82 0.50
N VAL A 141 25.36 -10.92 -0.76
CA VAL A 141 25.90 -11.91 -1.70
C VAL A 141 27.34 -11.49 -1.96
N ARG A 142 28.23 -11.85 -1.05
CA ARG A 142 29.66 -11.86 -1.28
C ARG A 142 29.89 -12.76 -2.49
N THR A 143 30.23 -12.14 -3.61
CA THR A 143 30.87 -12.73 -4.77
C THR A 143 31.88 -13.78 -4.30
N PRO A 144 31.77 -15.06 -4.71
CA PRO A 144 32.84 -16.00 -4.49
C PRO A 144 34.05 -15.50 -5.28
N ALA A 145 35.11 -15.11 -4.57
CA ALA A 145 36.38 -14.76 -5.15
C ALA A 145 36.85 -15.93 -6.03
N GLN A 146 37.24 -15.62 -7.27
CA GLN A 146 37.91 -16.57 -8.15
C GLN A 146 39.14 -17.13 -7.44
N GLU A 147 39.13 -18.44 -7.18
CA GLU A 147 40.26 -19.19 -6.67
C GLU A 147 41.37 -19.16 -7.74
N GLY A 148 42.45 -18.45 -7.43
CA GLY A 148 43.64 -18.39 -8.27
C GLY A 148 44.26 -19.77 -8.40
N ARG A 149 44.54 -20.17 -9.65
CA ARG A 149 45.33 -21.37 -9.95
C ARG A 149 46.72 -21.24 -9.32
N PRO A 150 47.27 -22.28 -8.68
CA PRO A 150 48.67 -22.29 -8.31
C PRO A 150 49.53 -22.53 -9.56
N VAL A 151 50.42 -21.59 -9.85
CA VAL A 151 51.58 -21.79 -10.73
C VAL A 151 52.53 -22.74 -10.00
N VAL A 152 52.81 -23.88 -10.61
CA VAL A 152 53.87 -24.79 -10.18
C VAL A 152 55.18 -24.37 -10.85
N ASP A 153 56.05 -23.71 -10.09
CA ASP A 153 57.46 -23.52 -10.47
C ASP A 153 58.22 -24.82 -10.18
N GLY A 154 59.15 -25.15 -11.08
CA GLY A 154 59.83 -26.44 -11.13
C GLY A 154 61.10 -26.57 -10.31
N GLU A 155 61.52 -27.83 -10.18
CA GLU A 155 62.89 -28.31 -10.07
C GLU A 155 63.02 -29.57 -10.93
#